data_AF-A0A526YXQ1-F1
#
_entry.id   AF-A0A526YXQ1-F1
#
_cell.length_a   1.000
_cell.length_b   1.000
_cell.length_c   1.000
_cell.angle_alpha   90.00
_cell.angle_beta   90.00
_cell.angle_gamma   90.00
#
_symmetry.space_group_name_H-M   'P 1'
#
loop_
_entity.id
_entity.type
_entity.pdbx_description
1 polymer ?
#
loop_
_entity_poly.entity_id
_entity_poly.type
_entity_poly.pdbx_seq_one_letter_code
_entity_poly.pdbx_strand_id
1 'polypeptide(L)'
;HRPRGIFSAGPEEPNALVTLATAGRRQPNLPATTLELEDGLIAESQNRWPSLAFDVQSVNGLLAPFLSAGFYYKTFMGPTHRAWMFYEHFIRKAAGLGRAGTDPDPDRYDISHAFADVAIIGGGPAGLSAARAA
;
A
#
# COMPACT_ATOMS: atom_id res chain seq x y z
N HIS A 1 -8.03 -6.89 13.74
CA HIS A 1 -7.74 -7.09 12.32
C HIS A 1 -8.95 -7.74 11.66
N ARG A 2 -9.56 -7.15 10.63
CA ARG A 2 -10.79 -7.68 9.99
C ARG A 2 -10.41 -8.36 8.66
N PRO A 3 -10.98 -9.53 8.32
CA PRO A 3 -10.78 -10.12 7.00
C PRO A 3 -11.19 -9.16 5.88
N ARG A 4 -10.38 -9.07 4.83
CA ARG A 4 -10.63 -8.28 3.62
C ARG A 4 -10.33 -9.13 2.39
N GLY A 5 -10.97 -8.79 1.28
CA GLY A 5 -10.66 -9.34 -0.03
C GLY A 5 -10.47 -8.22 -1.04
N ILE A 6 -10.17 -8.61 -2.29
CA ILE A 6 -10.17 -7.71 -3.44
C ILE A 6 -11.55 -7.06 -3.55
N PHE A 7 -11.58 -5.76 -3.82
CA PHE A 7 -12.79 -4.95 -3.83
C PHE A 7 -13.04 -4.24 -5.16
N SER A 8 -12.00 -3.84 -5.88
CA SER A 8 -12.09 -3.16 -7.16
C SER A 8 -11.18 -3.79 -8.22
N ALA A 9 -10.95 -3.09 -9.34
CA ALA A 9 -10.21 -3.60 -10.50
C ALA A 9 -9.25 -2.56 -11.10
N GLY A 10 -8.86 -1.55 -10.32
CA GLY A 10 -8.03 -0.44 -10.77
C GLY A 10 -7.22 0.17 -9.63
N PRO A 11 -6.63 1.37 -9.84
CA PRO A 11 -5.83 2.06 -8.84
C PRO A 11 -6.63 2.45 -7.58
N GLU A 12 -7.95 2.40 -7.64
CA GLU A 12 -8.85 2.66 -6.51
C GLU A 12 -8.97 1.50 -5.50
N GLU A 13 -8.26 0.38 -5.69
CA GLU A 13 -8.31 -0.79 -4.80
C GLU A 13 -7.80 -0.47 -3.38
N PRO A 14 -8.65 -0.55 -2.34
CA PRO A 14 -8.28 -0.14 -0.99
C PRO A 14 -7.70 -1.26 -0.11
N ASN A 15 -7.91 -2.53 -0.46
CA ASN A 15 -7.62 -3.67 0.41
C ASN A 15 -6.43 -4.51 -0.07
N ALA A 16 -6.44 -4.88 -1.36
CA ALA A 16 -5.52 -5.86 -1.92
C ALA A 16 -4.15 -5.25 -2.26
N LEU A 17 -3.43 -4.83 -1.22
CA LEU A 17 -2.05 -4.33 -1.34
C LEU A 17 -1.05 -5.46 -1.16
N VAL A 18 -0.05 -5.50 -2.03
CA VAL A 18 1.03 -6.48 -2.01
C VAL A 18 2.39 -5.80 -1.98
N THR A 19 3.39 -6.54 -1.51
CA THR A 19 4.81 -6.21 -1.69
C THR A 19 5.37 -7.13 -2.77
N LEU A 20 5.96 -6.55 -3.82
CA LEU A 20 6.77 -7.29 -4.77
C LEU A 20 8.18 -7.44 -4.19
N ALA A 21 8.72 -8.66 -4.24
CA ALA A 21 10.03 -8.98 -3.70
C ALA A 21 10.83 -9.78 -4.75
N THR A 22 11.54 -9.04 -5.61
CA THR A 22 12.46 -9.61 -6.60
C THR A 22 13.88 -9.20 -6.20
N ALA A 23 14.89 -10.04 -6.40
CA ALA A 23 16.28 -9.83 -5.96
C ALA A 23 16.77 -8.35 -6.06
N GLY A 24 16.94 -7.69 -4.91
CA GLY A 24 17.37 -6.28 -4.80
C GLY A 24 16.29 -5.21 -5.06
N ARG A 25 15.11 -5.60 -5.52
CA ARG A 25 13.96 -4.74 -5.86
C ARG A 25 12.77 -5.11 -4.98
N ARG A 26 12.54 -4.32 -3.94
CA ARG A 26 11.39 -4.52 -3.04
C ARG A 26 10.47 -3.31 -3.05
N GLN A 27 9.27 -3.49 -3.59
CA GLN A 27 8.28 -2.43 -3.74
C GLN A 27 7.02 -2.76 -2.93
N PRO A 28 6.81 -2.11 -1.77
CA PRO A 28 5.63 -2.31 -0.95
C PRO A 28 4.44 -1.44 -1.39
N ASN A 29 3.26 -1.77 -0.88
CA ASN A 29 2.00 -1.02 -1.00
C ASN A 29 1.47 -0.89 -2.45
N LEU A 30 1.79 -1.86 -3.31
CA LEU A 30 1.29 -1.87 -4.67
C LEU A 30 -0.12 -2.49 -4.71
N PRO A 31 -1.12 -1.83 -5.33
CA PRO A 31 -2.43 -2.42 -5.57
C PRO A 31 -2.29 -3.62 -6.51
N ALA A 32 -2.74 -4.80 -6.07
CA ALA A 32 -2.65 -6.02 -6.87
C ALA A 32 -3.39 -5.91 -8.21
N THR A 33 -4.42 -5.07 -8.28
CA THR A 33 -5.27 -4.81 -9.44
C THR A 33 -4.56 -4.06 -10.58
N THR A 34 -3.44 -3.38 -10.29
CA THR A 34 -2.67 -2.62 -11.28
C THR A 34 -1.35 -3.28 -11.65
N LEU A 35 -1.06 -4.46 -11.08
CA LEU A 35 0.15 -5.21 -11.36
C LEU A 35 -0.05 -6.15 -12.54
N GLU A 36 0.84 -6.04 -13.50
CA GLU A 36 0.90 -7.00 -14.61
C GLU A 36 1.51 -8.32 -14.12
N LEU A 37 0.91 -9.44 -14.53
CA LEU A 37 1.42 -10.76 -14.19
C LEU A 37 2.58 -11.11 -15.12
N GLU A 38 3.71 -11.48 -14.52
CA GLU A 38 4.88 -12.02 -15.22
C GLU A 38 5.25 -13.39 -14.67
N ASP A 39 5.95 -14.19 -15.48
CA ASP A 39 6.43 -15.49 -15.04
C ASP A 39 7.41 -15.34 -13.88
N GLY A 40 7.24 -16.16 -12.84
CA GLY A 40 8.06 -16.11 -11.63
C GLY A 40 7.81 -14.91 -10.70
N LEU A 41 6.74 -14.13 -10.89
CA LEU A 41 6.38 -13.02 -9.99
C LEU A 41 6.20 -13.50 -8.54
N ILE A 42 6.93 -12.86 -7.62
CA ILE A 42 6.84 -13.12 -6.18
C ILE A 42 6.15 -11.93 -5.49
N ALA A 43 4.94 -12.16 -5.01
CA ALA A 43 4.15 -11.18 -4.27
C ALA A 43 3.82 -11.65 -2.85
N GLU A 44 3.93 -10.74 -1.89
CA GLU A 44 3.56 -10.97 -0.50
C GLU A 44 2.36 -10.09 -0.12
N SER A 45 1.26 -10.70 0.33
CA SER A 45 0.15 -9.96 0.94
C SER A 45 0.64 -9.20 2.18
N GLN A 46 0.17 -7.96 2.32
CA GLN A 46 0.47 -7.09 3.47
C GLN A 46 -0.50 -7.31 4.63
N ASN A 47 -0.11 -6.83 5.81
CA ASN A 47 -0.95 -6.78 7.01
C ASN A 47 -1.66 -8.13 7.33
N ARG A 48 -0.88 -9.20 7.54
CA ARG A 48 -1.42 -10.56 7.71
C ARG A 48 -0.53 -11.45 8.57
N TRP A 49 -0.23 -11.03 9.81
CA TRP A 49 0.79 -11.70 10.61
C TRP A 49 0.22 -12.83 11.50
N PRO A 50 0.83 -14.04 11.52
CA PRO A 50 1.92 -14.48 10.64
C PRO A 50 1.48 -14.88 9.23
N SER A 51 0.21 -15.21 9.03
CA SER A 51 -0.35 -15.51 7.69
C SER A 51 -1.76 -14.95 7.51
N LEU A 52 -2.28 -14.97 6.28
CA LEU A 52 -3.66 -14.54 6.01
C LEU A 52 -4.68 -15.48 6.68
N ALA A 53 -4.40 -16.79 6.71
CA ALA A 53 -5.26 -17.79 7.34
C ALA A 53 -5.18 -17.77 8.88
N PHE A 54 -4.04 -17.35 9.43
CA PHE A 54 -3.81 -17.26 10.86
C PHE A 54 -3.24 -15.89 11.19
N ASP A 55 -4.14 -14.93 11.42
CA ASP A 55 -3.80 -13.56 11.78
C ASP A 55 -4.02 -13.32 13.26
N VAL A 56 -2.95 -13.18 14.04
CA VAL A 56 -3.03 -12.98 15.49
C VAL A 56 -3.60 -11.60 15.84
N GLN A 57 -3.42 -10.59 14.99
CA GLN A 57 -3.99 -9.26 15.21
C GLN A 57 -5.52 -9.26 15.07
N SER A 58 -6.13 -10.35 14.59
CA SER A 58 -7.58 -10.53 14.58
C SER A 58 -8.19 -10.46 15.98
N VAL A 59 -7.44 -10.85 17.02
CA VAL A 59 -7.83 -10.75 18.44
C VAL A 59 -8.17 -9.31 18.86
N ASN A 60 -7.52 -8.30 18.26
CA ASN A 60 -7.85 -6.88 18.50
C ASN A 60 -9.31 -6.55 18.12
N GLY A 61 -9.96 -7.38 17.29
CA GLY A 61 -11.39 -7.27 16.99
C GLY A 61 -12.28 -7.47 18.22
N LEU A 62 -11.85 -8.28 19.20
CA LEU A 62 -12.58 -8.48 20.46
C LEU A 62 -12.55 -7.23 21.35
N LEU A 63 -11.49 -6.42 21.23
CA LEU A 63 -11.31 -5.17 21.96
C LEU A 63 -11.80 -3.95 21.17
N ALA A 64 -12.41 -4.14 19.99
CA ALA A 64 -12.84 -3.06 19.12
C ALA A 64 -13.73 -1.99 19.79
N PRO A 65 -14.65 -2.32 20.73
CA PRO A 65 -15.43 -1.30 21.45
C PRO A 65 -14.59 -0.35 22.30
N PHE A 66 -13.43 -0.79 22.79
CA PHE A 66 -12.51 0.02 23.61
C PHE A 66 -11.54 0.84 22.75
N LEU A 67 -11.38 0.49 21.48
CA LEU A 67 -10.49 1.15 20.51
C LEU A 67 -11.26 2.15 19.65
N SER A 68 -11.99 3.07 20.29
CA SER A 68 -12.77 4.08 19.56
C SER A 68 -11.86 5.05 18.78
N ALA A 69 -12.45 5.77 17.82
CA ALA A 69 -11.75 6.79 17.06
C ALA A 69 -11.08 7.81 18.00
N GLY A 70 -9.76 7.95 17.86
CA GLY A 70 -8.95 8.86 18.68
C GLY A 70 -8.38 8.27 19.97
N PHE A 71 -8.70 7.02 20.32
CA PHE A 71 -8.12 6.32 21.48
C PHE A 71 -6.58 6.39 21.47
N TYR A 72 -5.96 6.16 20.32
CA TYR A 72 -4.50 6.12 20.23
C TYR A 72 -3.82 7.48 20.48
N TYR A 73 -4.46 8.59 20.09
CA TYR A 73 -3.94 9.94 20.39
C TYR A 73 -3.91 10.18 21.89
N LYS A 74 -4.97 9.83 22.61
CA LYS A 74 -5.07 10.06 24.06
C LYS A 74 -4.17 9.10 24.84
N THR A 75 -4.12 7.83 24.45
CA THR A 75 -3.42 6.77 25.19
C THR A 75 -1.92 6.74 24.91
N PHE A 76 -1.50 6.97 23.65
CA PHE A 76 -0.11 6.77 23.24
C PHE A 76 0.62 8.06 22.88
N MET A 77 -0.07 9.12 22.46
CA MET A 77 0.55 10.44 22.20
C MET A 77 0.38 11.45 23.37
N GLY A 78 -0.49 11.15 24.35
CA GLY A 78 -1.01 12.14 25.32
C GLY A 78 -0.09 12.63 26.45
N PRO A 79 0.79 11.84 27.10
CA PRO A 79 1.50 12.34 28.30
C PRO A 79 2.97 12.77 28.07
N THR A 80 3.74 12.08 27.21
CA THR A 80 5.17 12.39 26.96
C THR A 80 5.65 11.88 25.59
N HIS A 81 6.57 12.61 24.94
CA HIS A 81 7.20 12.19 23.68
C HIS A 81 7.92 10.82 23.78
N ARG A 82 8.43 10.47 24.97
CA ARG A 82 9.08 9.17 25.22
C ARG A 82 8.11 8.00 25.15
N ALA A 83 6.87 8.17 25.63
CA ALA A 83 5.83 7.16 25.53
C ALA A 83 5.48 6.89 24.06
N TRP A 84 5.35 7.95 23.26
CA TRP A 84 5.13 7.83 21.82
C TRP A 84 6.23 7.02 21.13
N MET A 85 7.51 7.34 21.35
CA MET A 85 8.63 6.59 20.73
C MET A 85 8.63 5.09 21.07
N PHE A 86 8.15 4.71 22.27
CA PHE A 86 7.98 3.31 22.64
C PHE A 86 6.81 2.65 21.91
N TYR A 87 5.63 3.26 21.93
CA TYR A 87 4.42 2.69 21.33
C TYR A 87 4.42 2.73 19.80
N GLU A 88 4.99 3.77 19.21
CA GLU A 88 5.10 3.97 17.76
C GLU A 88 5.76 2.77 17.07
N HIS A 89 6.79 2.17 17.69
CA HIS A 89 7.44 0.98 17.15
C HIS A 89 6.47 -0.18 16.93
N PHE A 90 5.52 -0.39 17.85
CA PHE A 90 4.50 -1.43 17.74
C PHE A 90 3.35 -1.01 16.83
N ILE A 91 2.91 0.24 16.94
CA ILE A 91 1.80 0.79 16.15
C ILE A 91 2.16 0.78 14.65
N ARG A 92 3.38 1.19 14.27
CA ARG A 92 3.83 1.15 12.86
C ARG A 92 3.84 -0.25 12.29
N LYS A 93 4.19 -1.26 13.09
CA LYS A 93 4.13 -2.67 12.67
C LYS A 93 2.69 -3.18 12.50
N ALA A 94 1.73 -2.59 13.21
CA ALA A 94 0.30 -2.94 13.15
C ALA A 94 -0.50 -2.08 12.15
N ALA A 95 0.06 -0.96 11.68
CA ALA A 95 -0.62 -0.01 10.77
C ALA A 95 -0.78 -0.53 9.33
N GLY A 96 -0.25 -1.73 9.02
CA GLY A 96 -0.53 -2.43 7.78
C GLY A 96 0.23 -1.99 6.54
N LEU A 97 1.25 -1.14 6.70
CA LEU A 97 2.13 -0.74 5.59
C LEU A 97 3.17 -1.83 5.30
N GLY A 98 3.45 -2.05 4.02
CA GLY A 98 4.55 -2.89 3.58
C GLY A 98 5.91 -2.31 3.96
N ARG A 99 6.94 -3.16 3.92
CA ARG A 99 8.32 -2.79 4.28
C ARG A 99 9.13 -2.55 3.01
N ALA A 100 9.78 -1.40 2.93
CA ALA A 100 10.74 -1.13 1.86
C ALA A 100 11.95 -2.08 1.95
N GLY A 101 12.65 -2.25 0.83
CA GLY A 101 13.97 -2.88 0.81
C GLY A 101 15.01 -1.98 1.48
N THR A 102 16.09 -2.58 1.98
CA THR A 102 17.27 -1.86 2.49
C THR A 102 18.43 -1.88 1.50
N ASP A 103 18.37 -2.77 0.51
CA ASP A 103 19.37 -2.87 -0.53
C ASP A 103 19.23 -1.67 -1.49
N PRO A 104 20.34 -1.20 -2.07
CA PRO A 104 20.29 -0.15 -3.09
C PRO A 104 19.43 -0.59 -4.28
N ASP A 105 18.55 0.29 -4.73
CA ASP A 105 17.74 0.06 -5.93
C ASP A 105 18.66 -0.01 -7.17
N PRO A 106 18.70 -1.15 -7.91
CA PRO A 106 19.46 -1.26 -9.15
C PRO A 106 18.85 -0.47 -10.32
N ASP A 107 17.62 0.03 -10.14
CA ASP A 107 16.99 1.20 -10.76
C ASP A 107 17.87 2.18 -11.56
N ARG A 108 17.61 2.40 -12.86
CA ARG A 108 17.94 3.70 -13.47
C ARG A 108 16.67 4.42 -13.90
N TYR A 109 16.52 5.64 -13.39
CA TYR A 109 15.40 6.52 -13.69
C TYR A 109 15.89 7.72 -14.47
N ASP A 110 15.14 8.12 -15.49
CA ASP A 110 15.45 9.26 -16.34
C ASP A 110 14.23 10.18 -16.44
N ILE A 111 14.47 11.43 -16.84
CA ILE A 111 13.45 12.46 -17.03
C ILE A 111 13.55 12.95 -18.47
N SER A 112 12.43 12.94 -19.18
CA SER A 112 12.33 13.51 -20.53
C SER A 112 11.45 14.76 -20.54
N HIS A 113 11.79 15.69 -21.42
CA HIS A 113 11.05 16.94 -21.61
C HIS A 113 10.65 17.07 -23.08
N ALA A 114 9.39 17.39 -23.34
CA ALA A 114 8.85 17.59 -24.67
C ALA A 114 7.81 18.70 -24.68
N PHE A 115 7.56 19.28 -25.86
CA PHE A 115 6.48 20.23 -26.10
C PHE A 115 5.40 19.57 -26.94
N ALA A 116 4.14 19.94 -26.71
CA ALA A 116 2.99 19.52 -27.50
C ALA A 116 2.05 20.71 -27.69
N ASP A 117 1.42 20.81 -28.86
CA ASP A 117 0.36 21.79 -29.09
C ASP A 117 -0.88 21.44 -28.26
N VAL A 118 -1.19 20.14 -28.14
CA VAL A 118 -2.27 19.60 -27.32
C VAL A 118 -1.80 18.33 -26.60
N ALA A 119 -2.04 18.24 -25.28
CA ALA A 119 -1.78 17.06 -24.47
C ALA A 119 -3.10 16.45 -23.98
N ILE A 120 -3.32 15.16 -24.27
CA ILE A 120 -4.56 14.43 -23.93
C ILE A 120 -4.24 13.38 -22.87
N ILE A 121 -4.95 13.47 -21.73
CA ILE A 121 -4.73 12.58 -20.58
C ILE A 121 -5.89 11.58 -20.49
N GLY A 122 -5.58 10.30 -20.67
CA GLY A 122 -6.52 9.18 -20.58
C GLY A 122 -6.85 8.57 -21.95
N GLY A 123 -6.57 7.27 -22.11
CA GLY A 123 -6.76 6.52 -23.37
C GLY A 123 -8.14 5.90 -23.57
N GLY A 124 -9.18 6.43 -22.90
CA GLY A 124 -10.56 5.97 -23.08
C GLY A 124 -11.19 6.47 -24.40
N PRO A 125 -12.43 6.08 -24.72
CA PRO A 125 -13.10 6.48 -25.98
C PRO A 125 -13.13 7.99 -26.21
N ALA A 126 -13.34 8.78 -25.15
CA ALA A 126 -13.33 10.23 -25.22
C ALA A 126 -11.94 10.79 -25.57
N GLY A 127 -10.89 10.29 -24.91
CA GLY A 127 -9.51 10.72 -25.16
C GLY A 127 -9.02 10.31 -26.55
N LEU A 128 -9.33 9.10 -26.98
CA LEU A 128 -9.01 8.63 -28.34
C LEU A 128 -9.75 9.43 -29.42
N SER A 129 -11.02 9.79 -29.19
CA SER A 129 -11.77 10.65 -30.10
C SER A 129 -11.16 12.05 -30.18
N ALA A 130 -10.79 12.64 -29.03
CA ALA A 130 -10.11 13.93 -28.98
C ALA A 130 -8.76 13.89 -29.70
N ALA A 131 -7.98 12.82 -29.52
CA ALA A 131 -6.67 12.66 -30.14
C ALA A 131 -6.75 12.49 -31.65
N ARG A 132 -7.84 11.90 -32.15
CA ARG A 132 -8.09 11.78 -33.59
C ARG A 132 -8.51 13.12 -34.22
N ALA A 133 -9.09 14.03 -33.44
CA ALA A 133 -9.61 15.31 -33.91
C ALA A 133 -8.62 16.47 -33.74
N ALA A 134 -7.62 16.31 -32.86
CA ALA A 134 -6.50 17.22 -32.66
C ALA A 134 -5.48 17.08 -33.79
#